data_AF-A0A2P2IBZ7-F1
#
_entry.id   AF-A0A2P2IBZ7-F1
#
_cell.length_a   1.000
_cell.length_b   1.000
_cell.length_c   1.000
_cell.angle_alpha   90.00
_cell.angle_beta   90.00
_cell.angle_gamma   90.00
#
_symmetry.space_group_name_H-M   'P 1'
#
loop_
_entity.id
_entity.type
_entity.pdbx_description
1 polymer ?
#
loop_
_entity_poly.entity_id
_entity_poly.type
_entity_poly.pdbx_seq_one_letter_code
_entity_poly.pdbx_strand_id
1 'polypeptide(L)'
;MLAWPSFAMLKKSLPYAQIDVLVPEYTKPLAELCPWIDNVIIDSTRKEDQKRLIATIKNENYSDYICLFSTIRNALLGRKAKIPYRLAPATKLAQFLFTDKLKQRRSASIKPEYEYNLDLMKYFLQKKGIFTQAGKPPYLKVKQELKDKLKVQLFAKMQTEKLKLCFVHAGSGGSAT
;
A
#
# COMPACT_ATOMS: atom_id res chain seq x y z
N MET A 1 -1.45 7.12 1.33
CA MET A 1 0.00 7.17 0.98
C MET A 1 0.94 6.58 2.04
N LEU A 2 0.46 6.18 3.23
CA LEU A 2 1.31 5.69 4.33
C LEU A 2 2.07 4.38 4.05
N ALA A 3 1.73 3.66 2.98
CA ALA A 3 2.40 2.44 2.55
C ALA A 3 3.56 2.68 1.55
N TRP A 4 3.62 3.84 0.90
CA TRP A 4 4.63 4.10 -0.15
C TRP A 4 6.09 4.04 0.36
N PRO A 5 6.40 4.52 1.58
CA PRO A 5 7.74 4.34 2.12
C PRO A 5 8.16 2.87 2.22
N SER A 6 7.21 1.96 2.49
CA SER A 6 7.45 0.51 2.52
C SER A 6 7.81 -0.04 1.14
N PHE A 7 7.07 0.35 0.09
CA PHE A 7 7.38 -0.08 -1.28
C PHE A 7 8.73 0.48 -1.75
N ALA A 8 9.03 1.74 -1.43
CA ALA A 8 10.33 2.34 -1.72
C ALA A 8 11.48 1.60 -1.03
N MET A 9 11.30 1.21 0.23
CA MET A 9 12.29 0.43 0.98
C MET A 9 12.49 -0.97 0.38
N LEU A 10 11.39 -1.66 0.06
CA LEU A 10 11.46 -2.98 -0.58
C LEU A 10 12.18 -2.89 -1.91
N LYS A 11 11.77 -2.01 -2.83
CA LYS A 11 12.37 -1.90 -4.16
C LYS A 11 13.85 -1.51 -4.11
N LYS A 12 14.27 -0.70 -3.12
CA LYS A 12 15.71 -0.42 -2.92
C LYS A 12 16.49 -1.60 -2.36
N SER A 13 15.91 -2.35 -1.43
CA SER A 13 16.58 -3.48 -0.78
C SER A 13 16.55 -4.74 -1.65
N LEU A 14 15.58 -4.82 -2.56
CA LEU A 14 15.32 -5.90 -3.51
C LEU A 14 15.04 -5.31 -4.92
N PRO A 15 16.07 -4.85 -5.65
CA PRO A 15 15.89 -4.15 -6.94
C PRO A 15 15.15 -4.95 -8.02
N TYR A 16 15.27 -6.28 -7.97
CA TYR A 16 14.68 -7.18 -8.96
C TYR A 16 13.36 -7.82 -8.50
N ALA A 17 12.89 -7.51 -7.27
CA ALA A 17 11.62 -8.05 -6.82
C ALA A 17 10.45 -7.35 -7.51
N GLN A 18 9.51 -8.16 -7.99
CA GLN A 18 8.18 -7.69 -8.37
C GLN A 18 7.36 -7.40 -7.10
N ILE A 19 6.77 -6.21 -7.04
CA ILE A 19 5.96 -5.68 -5.96
C ILE A 19 4.61 -5.35 -6.53
N ASP A 20 3.66 -6.26 -6.29
CA ASP A 20 2.28 -6.06 -6.67
C ASP A 20 1.46 -5.72 -5.43
N VAL A 21 0.45 -4.88 -5.62
CA VAL A 21 -0.44 -4.47 -4.53
C VAL A 21 -1.86 -4.91 -4.78
N LEU A 22 -2.50 -5.40 -3.72
CA LEU A 22 -3.93 -5.70 -3.68
C LEU A 22 -4.64 -4.53 -3.01
N VAL A 23 -5.44 -3.78 -3.77
CA VAL A 23 -6.07 -2.53 -3.28
C VAL A 23 -7.53 -2.42 -3.71
N PRO A 24 -8.40 -1.77 -2.92
CA PRO A 24 -9.76 -1.45 -3.35
C PRO A 24 -9.78 -0.56 -4.60
N GLU A 25 -10.83 -0.69 -5.43
CA GLU A 25 -11.00 0.04 -6.69
C GLU A 25 -10.78 1.55 -6.55
N TYR A 26 -11.35 2.17 -5.51
CA TYR A 26 -11.26 3.62 -5.30
C TYR A 26 -9.81 4.13 -5.04
N THR A 27 -8.90 3.24 -4.64
CA THR A 27 -7.48 3.58 -4.41
C THR A 27 -6.57 3.18 -5.57
N LYS A 28 -7.09 2.49 -6.60
CA LYS A 28 -6.33 2.06 -7.77
C LYS A 28 -5.56 3.23 -8.42
N PRO A 29 -6.15 4.41 -8.67
CA PRO A 29 -5.41 5.50 -9.31
C PRO A 29 -4.21 5.97 -8.47
N LEU A 30 -4.31 5.92 -7.14
CA LEU A 30 -3.17 6.22 -6.27
C LEU A 30 -2.12 5.11 -6.32
N ALA A 31 -2.50 3.84 -6.37
CA ALA A 31 -1.53 2.75 -6.49
C ALA A 31 -0.74 2.85 -7.80
N GLU A 32 -1.40 3.14 -8.92
CA GLU A 32 -0.77 3.28 -10.24
C GLU A 32 0.21 4.47 -10.32
N LEU A 33 0.05 5.48 -9.46
CA LEU A 33 1.00 6.60 -9.37
C LEU A 33 2.28 6.28 -8.59
N CYS A 34 2.33 5.15 -7.88
CA CYS A 34 3.47 4.80 -7.04
C CYS A 34 4.59 4.16 -7.89
N PRO A 35 5.79 4.75 -7.96
CA PRO A 35 6.86 4.27 -8.85
C PRO A 35 7.52 2.96 -8.40
N TRP A 36 7.15 2.43 -7.23
CA TRP A 36 7.72 1.20 -6.65
C TRP A 36 6.77 0.00 -6.72
N ILE A 37 5.61 0.18 -7.35
CA ILE A 37 4.60 -0.86 -7.57
C ILE A 37 4.67 -1.24 -9.05
N ASP A 38 4.76 -2.53 -9.34
CA ASP A 38 4.81 -3.02 -10.72
C ASP A 38 3.39 -3.31 -11.23
N ASN A 39 2.55 -3.99 -10.45
CA ASN A 39 1.16 -4.26 -10.82
C ASN A 39 0.17 -3.93 -9.70
N VAL A 40 -1.05 -3.58 -10.12
CA VAL A 40 -2.18 -3.31 -9.23
C VAL A 40 -3.27 -4.34 -9.46
N ILE A 41 -3.59 -5.11 -8.42
CA ILE A 41 -4.69 -6.07 -8.39
C ILE A 41 -5.84 -5.47 -7.60
N ILE A 42 -7.05 -5.54 -8.15
CA ILE A 42 -8.24 -5.02 -7.50
C ILE A 42 -8.78 -6.00 -6.47
N ASP A 43 -8.89 -5.51 -5.24
CA ASP A 43 -9.45 -6.20 -4.10
C ASP A 43 -10.97 -6.04 -4.06
N SER A 44 -11.66 -6.76 -4.96
CA SER A 44 -13.12 -6.82 -4.89
C SER A 44 -13.52 -7.50 -3.58
N THR A 45 -14.45 -6.90 -2.84
CA THR A 45 -15.06 -7.51 -1.63
C THR A 45 -16.32 -8.29 -1.94
N ARG A 46 -16.78 -8.27 -3.20
CA ARG A 46 -17.96 -9.00 -3.66
C ARG A 46 -17.69 -10.50 -3.61
N LYS A 47 -18.67 -11.29 -3.16
CA LYS A 47 -18.51 -12.73 -2.91
C LYS A 47 -18.27 -13.51 -4.21
N GLU A 48 -18.98 -13.14 -5.25
CA GLU A 48 -18.92 -13.69 -6.60
C GLU A 48 -17.53 -13.55 -7.23
N ASP A 49 -16.81 -12.48 -6.93
CA ASP A 49 -15.47 -12.21 -7.49
C ASP A 49 -14.35 -12.95 -6.74
N GLN A 50 -14.58 -13.41 -5.50
CA GLN A 50 -13.50 -13.94 -4.65
C GLN A 50 -12.79 -15.14 -5.26
N LYS A 51 -13.55 -16.06 -5.89
CA LYS A 51 -12.96 -17.25 -6.51
C LYS A 51 -12.01 -16.86 -7.64
N ARG A 52 -12.41 -15.91 -8.49
CA ARG A 52 -11.60 -15.38 -9.58
C ARG A 52 -10.36 -14.67 -9.04
N LEU A 53 -10.53 -13.80 -8.04
CA LEU A 53 -9.42 -13.08 -7.41
C LEU A 53 -8.37 -14.03 -6.84
N ILE A 54 -8.79 -15.07 -6.11
CA ILE A 54 -7.88 -16.08 -5.56
C ILE A 54 -7.16 -16.83 -6.69
N ALA A 55 -7.84 -17.18 -7.77
CA ALA A 55 -7.23 -17.84 -8.92
C ALA A 55 -6.18 -16.95 -9.59
N THR A 56 -6.49 -15.66 -9.81
CA THR A 56 -5.53 -14.67 -10.33
C THR A 56 -4.28 -14.62 -9.46
N ILE A 57 -4.43 -14.36 -8.16
CA ILE A 57 -3.28 -14.24 -7.24
C ILE A 57 -2.47 -15.53 -7.15
N LYS A 58 -3.13 -16.68 -7.21
CA LYS A 58 -2.46 -17.98 -7.23
C LYS A 58 -1.63 -18.18 -8.50
N ASN A 59 -2.12 -17.73 -9.66
CA ASN A 59 -1.43 -17.86 -10.94
C ASN A 59 -0.19 -16.96 -11.04
N GLU A 60 -0.14 -15.86 -10.28
CA GLU A 60 1.05 -15.01 -10.16
C GLU A 60 2.20 -15.69 -9.39
N ASN A 61 1.94 -16.79 -8.67
CA ASN A 61 2.95 -17.57 -7.94
C ASN A 61 3.80 -16.75 -6.94
N TYR A 62 3.21 -15.79 -6.23
CA TYR A 62 3.92 -15.00 -5.23
C TYR A 62 4.60 -15.89 -4.17
N SER A 63 5.87 -15.61 -3.88
CA SER A 63 6.61 -16.23 -2.79
C SER A 63 6.22 -15.69 -1.41
N ASP A 64 5.90 -14.39 -1.36
CA ASP A 64 5.73 -13.63 -0.14
C ASP A 64 4.47 -12.77 -0.20
N TYR A 65 3.66 -12.80 0.85
CA TYR A 65 2.51 -11.94 1.03
C TYR A 65 2.66 -11.13 2.31
N ILE A 66 2.78 -9.81 2.19
CA ILE A 66 2.89 -8.92 3.34
C ILE A 66 1.60 -8.10 3.48
N CYS A 67 0.84 -8.39 4.53
CA CYS A 67 -0.44 -7.76 4.80
C CYS A 67 -0.26 -6.58 5.76
N LEU A 68 -0.41 -5.35 5.25
CA LEU A 68 -0.28 -4.14 6.08
C LEU A 68 -1.49 -3.92 7.01
N PHE A 69 -2.63 -4.57 6.71
CA PHE A 69 -3.86 -4.49 7.49
C PHE A 69 -4.50 -5.88 7.71
N SER A 70 -4.32 -6.41 8.91
CA SER A 70 -4.76 -7.75 9.30
C SER A 70 -6.29 -7.85 9.41
N THR A 71 -6.91 -8.56 8.47
CA THR A 71 -8.30 -9.01 8.55
C THR A 71 -8.39 -10.52 8.28
N ILE A 72 -9.46 -11.16 8.76
CA ILE A 72 -9.69 -12.60 8.48
C ILE A 72 -9.78 -12.84 6.98
N ARG A 73 -10.44 -11.94 6.22
CA ARG A 73 -10.57 -12.05 4.76
C ARG A 73 -9.21 -12.03 4.07
N ASN A 74 -8.35 -11.06 4.39
CA ASN A 74 -7.02 -10.94 3.81
C ASN A 74 -6.15 -12.16 4.13
N ALA A 75 -6.22 -12.64 5.36
CA ALA A 75 -5.46 -13.81 5.80
C ALA A 75 -5.93 -15.10 5.09
N LEU A 76 -7.25 -15.28 4.93
CA LEU A 76 -7.83 -16.39 4.17
C LEU A 76 -7.49 -16.31 2.68
N LEU A 77 -7.49 -15.10 2.09
CA LEU A 77 -7.12 -14.90 0.70
C LEU A 77 -5.69 -15.37 0.43
N GLY A 78 -4.71 -14.91 1.22
CA GLY A 78 -3.32 -15.35 1.08
C GLY A 78 -3.15 -16.86 1.29
N ARG A 79 -3.87 -17.44 2.25
CA ARG A 79 -3.85 -18.89 2.49
C ARG A 79 -4.47 -19.69 1.34
N LYS A 80 -5.62 -19.25 0.80
CA LYS A 80 -6.30 -19.92 -0.33
C LYS A 80 -5.53 -19.78 -1.64
N ALA A 81 -4.81 -18.67 -1.82
CA ALA A 81 -3.89 -18.48 -2.94
C ALA A 81 -2.59 -19.32 -2.82
N LYS A 82 -2.41 -20.06 -1.71
CA LYS A 82 -1.25 -20.93 -1.44
C LYS A 82 0.11 -20.19 -1.41
N ILE A 83 0.12 -18.91 -1.05
CA ILE A 83 1.36 -18.14 -0.91
C ILE A 83 2.14 -18.68 0.30
N PRO A 84 3.39 -19.16 0.14
CA PRO A 84 4.07 -19.93 1.19
C PRO A 84 4.41 -19.09 2.41
N TYR A 85 4.96 -17.89 2.22
CA TYR A 85 5.29 -16.96 3.32
C TYR A 85 4.27 -15.82 3.40
N ARG A 86 3.63 -15.64 4.56
CA ARG A 86 2.58 -14.65 4.81
C ARG A 86 2.86 -13.91 6.10
N LEU A 87 3.20 -12.63 6.02
CA LEU A 87 3.55 -11.77 7.14
C LEU A 87 2.44 -10.73 7.41
N ALA A 88 2.11 -10.50 8.68
CA ALA A 88 1.20 -9.43 9.07
C ALA A 88 1.52 -8.88 10.47
N PRO A 89 0.98 -7.71 10.85
CA PRO A 89 0.95 -7.29 12.24
C PRO A 89 0.22 -8.33 13.12
N ALA A 90 0.76 -8.62 14.30
CA ALA A 90 0.17 -9.50 15.31
C ALA A 90 -0.99 -8.80 16.04
N THR A 91 -1.96 -8.31 15.28
CA THR A 91 -3.16 -7.64 15.76
C THR A 91 -4.37 -8.47 15.35
N LYS A 92 -5.32 -8.66 16.27
CA LYS A 92 -6.59 -9.40 16.05
C LYS A 92 -6.43 -10.93 15.88
N LEU A 93 -7.55 -11.63 15.78
CA LEU A 93 -7.64 -13.10 15.64
C LEU A 93 -7.10 -13.62 14.30
N ALA A 94 -7.07 -12.77 13.26
CA ALA A 94 -6.58 -13.15 11.93
C ALA A 94 -5.10 -13.58 11.91
N GLN A 95 -4.32 -13.21 12.92
CA GLN A 95 -2.89 -13.49 13.01
C GLN A 95 -2.54 -14.99 12.92
N PHE A 96 -3.44 -15.90 13.31
CA PHE A 96 -3.21 -17.35 13.27
C PHE A 96 -3.22 -17.94 11.85
N LEU A 97 -3.63 -17.18 10.85
CA LEU A 97 -3.66 -17.60 9.44
C LEU A 97 -2.42 -17.16 8.66
N PHE A 98 -1.60 -16.30 9.26
CA PHE A 98 -0.30 -15.86 8.75
C PHE A 98 0.81 -16.82 9.21
N THR A 99 1.87 -16.96 8.42
CA THR A 99 3.02 -17.80 8.79
C THR A 99 3.98 -17.08 9.71
N ASP A 100 4.03 -15.74 9.62
CA ASP A 100 4.91 -14.91 10.42
C ASP A 100 4.17 -13.64 10.86
N LYS A 101 4.60 -13.06 11.98
CA LYS A 101 3.90 -11.91 12.57
C LYS A 101 4.81 -11.01 13.39
N LEU A 102 4.55 -9.71 13.29
CA LEU A 102 5.24 -8.69 14.08
C LEU A 102 4.30 -8.03 15.07
N LYS A 103 4.65 -8.06 16.36
CA LYS A 103 3.86 -7.39 17.40
C LYS A 103 3.98 -5.88 17.28
N GLN A 104 2.87 -5.20 17.04
CA GLN A 104 2.79 -3.75 16.92
C GLN A 104 1.63 -3.22 17.77
N ARG A 105 1.86 -2.19 18.59
CA ARG A 105 0.82 -1.52 19.40
C ARG A 105 0.42 -0.20 18.75
N ARG A 106 -0.31 -0.26 17.62
CA ARG A 106 -0.72 0.95 16.88
C ARG A 106 -1.67 1.86 17.66
N SER A 107 -2.49 1.32 18.55
CA SER A 107 -3.40 2.09 19.41
C SER A 107 -2.69 2.97 20.45
N ALA A 108 -1.42 2.70 20.74
CA ALA A 108 -0.64 3.52 21.66
C ALA A 108 -0.10 4.81 21.00
N SER A 109 -0.26 4.97 19.68
CA SER A 109 0.13 6.17 18.92
C SER A 109 1.57 6.64 19.17
N ILE A 110 2.48 5.72 19.52
CA ILE A 110 3.87 6.01 19.89
C ILE A 110 4.66 6.62 18.72
N LYS A 111 4.23 6.35 17.49
CA LYS A 111 4.85 6.84 16.26
C LYS A 111 3.85 6.97 15.11
N PRO A 112 4.19 7.72 14.05
CA PRO A 112 3.36 7.85 12.85
C PRO A 112 3.03 6.50 12.19
N GLU A 113 1.85 6.41 11.58
CA GLU A 113 1.33 5.15 11.02
C GLU A 113 2.23 4.54 9.94
N TYR A 114 2.91 5.38 9.14
CA TYR A 114 3.83 4.91 8.11
C TYR A 114 5.05 4.17 8.70
N GLU A 115 5.47 4.52 9.93
CA GLU A 115 6.61 3.86 10.57
C GLU A 115 6.29 2.44 10.99
N TYR A 116 5.05 2.13 11.37
CA TYR A 116 4.63 0.75 11.61
C TYR A 116 4.68 -0.07 10.31
N ASN A 117 4.36 0.52 9.16
CA ASN A 117 4.50 -0.20 7.88
C ASN A 117 5.98 -0.42 7.53
N LEU A 118 6.86 0.53 7.86
CA LEU A 118 8.31 0.37 7.67
C LEU A 118 8.89 -0.72 8.57
N ASP A 119 8.49 -0.79 9.84
CA ASP A 119 8.92 -1.86 10.74
C ASP A 119 8.62 -3.25 10.19
N LEU A 120 7.44 -3.42 9.59
CA LEU A 120 7.05 -4.71 9.02
C LEU A 120 7.96 -5.10 7.85
N MET A 121 8.36 -4.13 7.02
CA MET A 121 9.32 -4.36 5.94
C MET A 121 10.72 -4.66 6.47
N LYS A 122 11.17 -3.92 7.50
CA LYS A 122 12.47 -4.18 8.15
C LYS A 122 12.53 -5.58 8.72
N TYR A 123 11.48 -6.00 9.42
CA TYR A 123 11.34 -7.34 9.96
C TYR A 123 11.38 -8.40 8.86
N PHE A 124 10.63 -8.20 7.78
CA PHE A 124 10.65 -9.07 6.61
C PHE A 124 12.06 -9.23 6.02
N LEU A 125 12.73 -8.11 5.72
CA LEU A 125 14.06 -8.09 5.13
C LEU A 125 15.09 -8.77 6.07
N GLN A 126 15.02 -8.47 7.36
CA GLN A 126 15.87 -9.13 8.37
C GLN A 126 15.67 -10.65 8.38
N LYS A 127 14.42 -11.14 8.32
CA LYS A 127 14.11 -12.57 8.27
C LYS A 127 14.65 -13.26 7.02
N LYS A 128 14.75 -12.52 5.92
CA LYS A 128 15.31 -13.00 4.65
C LYS A 128 16.83 -12.81 4.57
N GLY A 129 17.48 -12.25 5.61
CA GLY A 129 18.92 -11.96 5.59
C GLY A 129 19.31 -10.83 4.64
N ILE A 130 18.37 -9.95 4.27
CA ILE A 130 18.59 -8.87 3.31
C ILE A 130 18.89 -7.58 4.06
N PHE A 131 19.94 -6.88 3.61
CA PHE A 131 20.27 -5.56 4.12
C PHE A 131 19.18 -4.54 3.76
N THR A 132 18.69 -3.83 4.77
CA THR A 132 17.62 -2.84 4.58
C THR A 132 18.17 -1.52 4.08
N GLN A 133 17.56 -1.00 3.01
CA GLN A 133 17.85 0.33 2.48
C GLN A 133 16.63 1.24 2.55
N ALA A 134 16.78 2.39 3.21
CA ALA A 134 15.69 3.34 3.36
C ALA A 134 15.39 4.11 2.05
N GLY A 135 14.09 4.26 1.75
CA GLY A 135 13.60 5.24 0.78
C GLY A 135 13.79 6.68 1.29
N LYS A 136 13.89 7.65 0.37
CA LYS A 136 13.95 9.08 0.72
C LYS A 136 12.70 9.80 0.19
N PRO A 137 12.08 10.70 0.96
CA PRO A 137 11.02 11.55 0.46
C PRO A 137 11.56 12.56 -0.58
N PRO A 138 10.70 13.19 -1.40
CA PRO A 138 9.24 13.00 -1.48
C PRO A 138 8.86 11.70 -2.20
N TYR A 139 7.83 11.01 -1.69
CA TYR A 139 7.38 9.74 -2.25
C TYR A 139 6.42 9.90 -3.42
N LEU A 140 5.59 10.95 -3.41
CA LEU A 140 4.74 11.32 -4.54
C LEU A 140 5.44 12.39 -5.38
N LYS A 141 5.62 12.07 -6.67
CA LYS A 141 6.13 13.02 -7.67
C LYS A 141 5.12 13.11 -8.80
N VAL A 142 4.63 14.32 -9.04
CA VAL A 142 3.71 14.62 -10.15
C VAL A 142 4.50 15.35 -11.22
N LYS A 143 4.39 14.89 -12.47
CA LYS A 143 5.03 15.51 -13.64
C LYS A 143 4.62 16.97 -13.76
N GLN A 144 5.57 17.84 -14.09
CA GLN A 144 5.34 19.28 -14.17
C GLN A 144 4.27 19.63 -15.22
N GLU A 145 4.32 18.98 -16.39
CA GLU A 145 3.33 19.12 -17.46
C GLU A 145 1.88 18.88 -16.98
N LEU A 146 1.67 17.87 -16.14
CA LEU A 146 0.35 17.58 -15.58
C LEU A 146 -0.11 18.68 -14.61
N LYS A 147 0.81 19.22 -13.81
CA LYS A 147 0.50 20.35 -12.91
C LYS A 147 0.10 21.59 -13.72
N ASP A 148 0.83 21.89 -14.79
CA ASP A 148 0.57 23.06 -15.63
C ASP A 148 -0.78 22.92 -16.34
N LYS A 149 -1.08 21.75 -16.89
CA LYS A 149 -2.39 21.43 -17.48
C LYS A 149 -3.54 21.60 -16.48
N LEU A 150 -3.39 21.04 -15.27
CA LEU A 150 -4.42 21.14 -14.23
C LEU A 150 -4.60 22.59 -13.75
N LYS A 151 -3.52 23.36 -13.68
CA LYS A 151 -3.56 24.79 -13.32
C LYS A 151 -4.36 25.61 -14.33
N VAL A 152 -4.12 25.40 -15.63
CA VAL A 152 -4.89 26.07 -16.70
C VAL A 152 -6.37 25.71 -16.62
N GLN A 153 -6.69 24.42 -16.47
CA GLN A 153 -8.07 23.95 -16.35
C GLN A 153 -8.79 24.54 -15.12
N LEU A 154 -8.09 24.62 -13.99
CA LEU A 154 -8.63 25.17 -12.76
C LEU A 154 -8.92 26.67 -12.89
N PHE A 155 -7.99 27.44 -13.45
CA PHE A 155 -8.18 28.89 -13.65
C PHE A 155 -9.31 29.20 -14.62
N ALA A 156 -9.41 28.44 -15.73
CA ALA A 156 -10.53 28.56 -16.64
C ALA A 156 -11.88 28.30 -15.93
N LYS A 157 -11.95 27.24 -15.11
CA LYS A 157 -13.16 26.90 -14.34
C LYS A 157 -13.53 27.96 -13.29
N MET A 158 -12.53 28.57 -12.66
CA MET A 158 -12.73 29.60 -11.65
C MET A 158 -12.92 31.01 -12.23
N GLN A 159 -12.81 31.17 -13.56
CA GLN A 159 -12.87 32.45 -14.26
C GLN A 159 -11.93 33.49 -13.61
N THR A 160 -10.72 33.05 -13.25
CA THR A 160 -9.76 33.89 -12.54
C THR A 160 -8.34 33.65 -13.03
N GLU A 161 -7.57 34.73 -13.07
CA GLU A 161 -6.13 34.71 -13.33
C GLU A 161 -5.32 34.93 -12.04
N LYS A 162 -5.97 34.88 -10.87
CA LYS A 162 -5.30 35.14 -9.58
C LYS A 162 -4.14 34.17 -9.35
N LEU A 163 -2.97 34.75 -9.11
CA LEU A 163 -1.69 34.03 -9.04
C LEU A 163 -1.50 33.17 -7.79
N LYS A 164 -2.22 33.46 -6.69
CA LYS A 164 -2.10 32.75 -5.40
C LYS A 164 -3.34 31.89 -5.14
N LEU A 165 -3.16 30.58 -5.21
CA LEU A 165 -4.20 29.60 -4.89
C LEU A 165 -4.04 29.11 -3.45
N CYS A 166 -5.13 29.08 -2.71
CA CYS A 166 -5.24 28.40 -1.42
C CYS A 166 -6.32 27.33 -1.53
N PHE A 167 -6.00 26.11 -1.11
CA PHE A 167 -6.94 24.99 -1.09
C PHE A 167 -7.30 24.68 0.36
N VAL A 168 -8.59 24.67 0.67
CA VAL A 168 -9.10 24.31 1.99
C VAL A 168 -9.86 23.00 1.86
N HIS A 169 -9.45 21.99 2.62
CA HIS A 169 -10.17 20.73 2.76
C HIS A 169 -11.03 20.79 4.03
N ALA A 170 -12.29 21.20 3.88
CA ALA A 170 -13.18 21.51 5.02
C ALA A 170 -13.87 20.29 5.64
N GLY A 171 -13.72 19.10 5.06
CA GLY A 171 -14.31 17.86 5.58
C GLY A 171 -13.22 16.89 6.04
N SER A 172 -13.50 16.11 7.07
CA SER A 172 -12.79 14.86 7.34
C SER A 172 -13.85 13.78 7.37
N GLY A 173 -13.82 12.83 6.45
CA GLY A 173 -14.79 11.71 6.40
C GLY A 173 -14.62 10.71 7.56
N GLY A 174 -14.17 11.17 8.73
CA GLY A 174 -13.54 10.36 9.76
C GLY A 174 -12.09 9.99 9.44
N SER A 175 -11.45 9.25 10.33
CA SER A 175 -10.19 8.56 9.98
C SER A 175 -10.51 7.49 8.94
N ALA A 176 -9.77 7.46 7.84
CA ALA A 176 -9.74 6.29 6.96
C ALA A 176 -9.09 5.13 7.72
N THR A 177 -9.90 4.40 8.50
CA THR A 177 -9.51 3.23 9.30
C THR A 177 -9.40 1.97 8.47
#